data_AF-A0A6B3LXX6-F1
#
_entry.id   AF-A0A6B3LXX6-F1
#
_cell.length_a   1.000
_cell.length_b   1.000
_cell.length_c   1.000
_cell.angle_alpha   90.00
_cell.angle_beta   90.00
_cell.angle_gamma   90.00
#
_symmetry.space_group_name_H-M   'P 1'
#
loop_
_entity.id
_entity.type
_entity.pdbx_description
1 polymer ?
#
loop_
_entity_poly.entity_id
_entity_poly.type
_entity_poly.pdbx_seq_one_letter_code
_entity_poly.pdbx_strand_id
1 'polypeptide(L)'
;MNLLIFTVYLICVTYVLYNAFLFVDSMVTVDADKEELSRQLEEDNLKDFIDIKFKFKSGYHLDQIDKELETIPVEVANKSQQHKLELLWDDSSISNLKKKSGRLIRITPGMSETPQKQATSTILPGQTIEAKLSDEKLVSPLHSKNISVRKTSTLDSERLLKIAALTASVFHIQLVFKIASQKTNPKDGKQQLSCVLRCPLSVKRVHWKKAADLLLRPNK
;
A
#
# COMPACT_ATOMS: atom_id res chain seq x y z
N MET A 1 52.69 14.96 6.10
CA MET A 1 51.91 13.83 6.69
C MET A 1 50.46 14.21 6.96
N ASN A 2 50.17 15.37 7.58
CA ASN A 2 48.80 15.80 7.90
C ASN A 2 47.91 16.14 6.68
N LEU A 3 48.48 16.68 5.60
CA LEU A 3 47.72 17.03 4.39
C LEU A 3 47.10 15.80 3.72
N LEU A 4 47.86 14.70 3.62
CA LEU A 4 47.39 13.45 3.00
C LEU A 4 46.24 12.83 3.79
N ILE A 5 46.34 12.80 5.12
CA ILE A 5 45.29 12.30 6.01
C ILE A 5 44.03 13.16 5.87
N PHE A 6 44.18 14.49 5.80
CA PHE A 6 43.06 15.41 5.60
C PHE A 6 42.38 15.21 4.24
N THR A 7 43.16 15.04 3.16
CA THR A 7 42.62 14.80 1.82
C THR A 7 41.86 13.48 1.74
N VAL A 8 42.43 12.38 2.28
CA VAL A 8 41.74 11.08 2.33
C VAL A 8 40.46 11.17 3.14
N TYR A 9 40.50 11.82 4.31
CA TYR A 9 39.31 12.03 5.13
C TYR A 9 38.22 12.80 4.37
N LEU A 10 38.58 13.88 3.68
CA LEU A 10 37.64 14.70 2.93
C LEU A 10 37.01 13.91 1.77
N ILE A 11 37.79 13.09 1.07
CA ILE A 11 37.29 12.16 0.03
C ILE A 11 36.32 11.15 0.63
N CYS A 12 36.65 10.54 1.78
CA CYS A 12 35.77 9.58 2.44
C CYS A 12 34.45 10.22 2.87
N VAL A 13 34.49 11.39 3.51
CA VAL A 13 33.29 12.11 3.95
C VAL A 13 32.42 12.52 2.76
N THR A 14 33.01 13.11 1.72
CA THR A 14 32.25 13.48 0.51
C THR A 14 31.66 12.27 -0.19
N TYR A 15 32.39 11.15 -0.26
CA TYR A 15 31.87 9.90 -0.83
C TYR A 15 30.68 9.34 -0.05
N VAL A 16 30.77 9.32 1.29
CA VAL A 16 29.66 8.86 2.14
C VAL A 16 28.45 9.78 2.01
N LEU A 17 28.65 11.09 2.02
CA LEU A 17 27.56 12.07 1.84
C LEU A 17 26.91 11.95 0.45
N TYR A 18 27.70 11.75 -0.60
CA TYR A 18 27.22 11.54 -1.95
C TYR A 18 26.36 10.27 -2.06
N ASN A 19 26.83 9.15 -1.50
CA ASN A 19 26.04 7.92 -1.46
C ASN A 19 24.76 8.05 -0.63
N ALA A 20 24.82 8.77 0.50
CA ALA A 20 23.63 9.04 1.31
C ALA A 20 22.58 9.86 0.53
N PHE A 21 23.03 10.85 -0.26
CA PHE A 21 22.15 11.64 -1.11
C PHE A 21 21.49 10.80 -2.21
N LEU A 22 22.26 9.95 -2.89
CA LEU A 22 21.73 9.04 -3.91
C LEU A 22 20.70 8.05 -3.34
N PHE A 23 20.94 7.54 -2.13
CA PHE A 23 20.00 6.65 -1.46
C PHE A 23 18.66 7.35 -1.20
N VAL A 24 18.70 8.58 -0.67
CA VAL A 24 17.50 9.40 -0.41
C VAL A 24 16.71 9.68 -1.68
N ASP A 25 17.38 10.09 -2.76
CA ASP A 25 16.72 10.42 -4.02
C ASP A 25 16.02 9.20 -4.65
N SER A 26 16.48 7.99 -4.31
CA SER A 26 15.88 6.73 -4.75
C SER A 26 14.72 6.22 -3.88
N MET A 27 14.32 6.97 -2.84
CA MET A 27 13.19 6.59 -1.98
C MET A 27 11.87 7.25 -2.39
N VAL A 28 10.80 6.45 -2.35
CA VAL A 28 9.43 6.89 -2.62
C VAL A 28 8.48 6.46 -1.50
N THR A 29 7.43 7.23 -1.25
CA THR A 29 6.32 6.86 -0.36
C THR A 29 5.10 6.49 -1.18
N VAL A 30 4.24 5.66 -0.59
CA VAL A 30 2.91 5.39 -1.11
C VAL A 30 1.93 5.96 -0.12
N ASP A 31 1.06 6.84 -0.59
CA ASP A 31 0.06 7.49 0.24
C ASP A 31 -1.33 7.27 -0.38
N ALA A 32 -2.27 6.87 0.47
CA ALA A 32 -3.68 6.84 0.13
C ALA A 32 -4.24 8.26 0.16
N ASP A 33 -5.05 8.61 -0.84
CA ASP A 33 -5.76 9.87 -0.88
C ASP A 33 -6.89 9.86 0.15
N LYS A 34 -6.58 10.39 1.32
CA LYS A 34 -7.51 10.47 2.45
C LYS A 34 -8.64 11.46 2.19
N GLU A 35 -8.40 12.49 1.40
CA GLU A 35 -9.39 13.53 1.11
C GLU A 35 -10.46 12.95 0.19
N GLU A 36 -10.04 12.28 -0.88
CA GLU A 36 -10.95 11.62 -1.80
C GLU A 36 -11.73 10.48 -1.13
N LEU A 37 -11.08 9.70 -0.26
CA LEU A 37 -11.76 8.65 0.51
C LEU A 37 -12.78 9.25 1.48
N SER A 38 -12.44 10.35 2.16
CA SER A 38 -13.36 11.03 3.08
C SER A 38 -14.56 11.62 2.32
N ARG A 39 -14.32 12.16 1.12
CA ARG A 39 -15.37 12.69 0.23
C ARG A 39 -16.36 11.60 -0.20
N GLN A 40 -15.86 10.43 -0.64
CA GLN A 40 -16.71 9.30 -1.00
C GLN A 40 -17.53 8.79 0.21
N LEU A 41 -16.89 8.72 1.38
CA LEU A 41 -17.58 8.33 2.62
C LEU A 41 -18.64 9.36 3.05
N GLU A 42 -18.45 10.65 2.78
CA GLU A 42 -19.45 11.70 3.02
C GLU A 42 -20.63 11.58 2.05
N GLU A 43 -20.36 11.43 0.76
CA GLU A 43 -21.38 11.28 -0.28
C GLU A 43 -22.31 10.08 -0.02
N ASP A 44 -21.74 8.97 0.46
CA ASP A 44 -22.49 7.76 0.79
C ASP A 44 -23.11 7.79 2.22
N ASN A 45 -22.91 8.86 3.00
CA ASN A 45 -23.30 8.97 4.42
C ASN A 45 -22.67 7.88 5.32
N LEU A 46 -21.46 7.42 4.98
CA LEU A 46 -20.72 6.35 5.65
C LEU A 46 -19.53 6.83 6.48
N LYS A 47 -19.23 8.13 6.50
CA LYS A 47 -18.10 8.72 7.24
C LYS A 47 -18.06 8.33 8.72
N ASP A 48 -19.24 8.27 9.35
CA ASP A 48 -19.36 7.90 10.77
C ASP A 48 -19.47 6.38 10.99
N PHE A 49 -19.53 5.59 9.91
CA PHE A 49 -19.71 4.13 9.95
C PHE A 49 -18.42 3.37 9.67
N ILE A 50 -17.60 3.82 8.73
CA ILE A 50 -16.46 3.09 8.21
C ILE A 50 -15.21 3.96 8.24
N ASP A 51 -14.11 3.42 8.74
CA ASP A 51 -12.78 4.03 8.67
C ASP A 51 -11.79 3.04 8.08
N ILE A 52 -11.06 3.46 7.05
CA ILE A 52 -10.12 2.62 6.30
C ILE A 52 -8.75 3.27 6.34
N LYS A 53 -7.75 2.52 6.79
CA LYS A 53 -6.36 2.98 6.91
C LYS A 53 -5.43 2.00 6.23
N PHE A 54 -4.65 2.51 5.28
CA PHE A 54 -3.56 1.76 4.69
C PHE A 54 -2.26 2.02 5.45
N LYS A 55 -1.56 0.95 5.86
CA LYS A 55 -0.35 1.03 6.70
C LYS A 55 0.92 0.93 5.86
N PHE A 56 1.15 1.90 4.97
CA PHE A 56 2.36 1.93 4.15
C PHE A 56 3.61 2.26 4.97
N LYS A 57 4.77 1.75 4.51
CA LYS A 57 6.07 2.12 5.09
C LYS A 57 6.36 3.59 4.82
N SER A 58 7.20 4.17 5.67
CA SER A 58 7.66 5.56 5.56
C SER A 58 8.51 5.84 4.32
N GLY A 59 9.02 4.81 3.65
CA GLY A 59 9.76 4.88 2.41
C GLY A 59 10.01 3.48 1.83
N TYR A 60 10.00 3.40 0.51
CA TYR A 60 10.30 2.23 -0.29
C TYR A 60 11.46 2.56 -1.22
N HIS A 61 12.39 1.63 -1.37
CA HIS A 61 13.46 1.79 -2.35
C HIS A 61 12.91 1.51 -3.75
N LEU A 62 13.18 2.39 -4.73
CA LEU A 62 12.63 2.28 -6.09
C LEU A 62 12.91 0.93 -6.77
N ASP A 63 14.07 0.35 -6.47
CA ASP A 63 14.50 -0.93 -7.03
C ASP A 63 13.79 -2.14 -6.39
N GLN A 64 13.22 -1.97 -5.19
CA GLN A 64 12.55 -3.03 -4.43
C GLN A 64 11.05 -2.80 -4.27
N ILE A 65 10.53 -1.64 -4.70
CA ILE A 65 9.11 -1.29 -4.55
C ILE A 65 8.17 -2.36 -5.11
N ASP A 66 8.55 -2.99 -6.22
CA ASP A 66 7.76 -4.03 -6.88
C ASP A 66 7.60 -5.28 -6.01
N LYS A 67 8.56 -5.56 -5.13
CA LYS A 67 8.60 -6.68 -4.18
C LYS A 67 7.99 -6.28 -2.83
N GLU A 68 8.29 -5.07 -2.37
CA GLU A 68 7.80 -4.58 -1.08
C GLU A 68 6.31 -4.21 -1.09
N LEU A 69 5.76 -3.84 -2.25
CA LEU A 69 4.35 -3.53 -2.44
C LEU A 69 3.52 -4.74 -2.93
N GLU A 70 4.08 -5.95 -2.88
CA GLU A 70 3.33 -7.19 -3.11
C GLU A 70 2.23 -7.37 -2.07
N THR A 71 2.44 -6.87 -0.85
CA THR A 71 1.43 -6.92 0.21
C THR A 71 1.10 -5.53 0.71
N ILE A 72 -0.20 -5.21 0.70
CA ILE A 72 -0.76 -3.93 1.12
C ILE A 72 -1.52 -4.15 2.44
N PRO A 73 -0.95 -3.76 3.59
CA PRO A 73 -1.65 -3.86 4.86
C PRO A 73 -2.76 -2.80 4.94
N VAL A 74 -3.97 -3.26 5.22
CA VAL A 74 -5.15 -2.43 5.42
C VAL A 74 -5.76 -2.72 6.78
N GLU A 75 -6.26 -1.67 7.41
CA GLU A 75 -7.09 -1.73 8.62
C GLU A 75 -8.45 -1.15 8.26
N VAL A 76 -9.50 -1.88 8.60
CA VAL A 76 -10.89 -1.44 8.40
C VAL A 76 -11.61 -1.50 9.74
N ALA A 77 -12.09 -0.35 10.20
CA ALA A 77 -12.81 -0.20 11.44
C ALA A 77 -14.29 0.09 11.18
N ASN A 78 -15.15 -0.65 11.88
CA ASN A 78 -16.59 -0.39 11.94
C ASN A 78 -16.88 0.54 13.12
N LYS A 79 -17.13 1.81 12.83
CA LYS A 79 -17.51 2.84 13.80
C LYS A 79 -19.01 2.86 14.09
N SER A 80 -19.81 2.08 13.35
CA SER A 80 -21.23 1.96 13.60
C SER A 80 -21.53 1.36 14.96
N GLN A 81 -22.66 1.75 15.54
CA GLN A 81 -23.18 1.22 16.80
C GLN A 81 -24.18 0.07 16.61
N GLN A 82 -24.79 -0.04 15.41
CA GLN A 82 -25.95 -0.93 15.20
C GLN A 82 -25.84 -1.80 13.94
N HIS A 83 -24.89 -1.50 13.06
CA HIS A 83 -24.75 -2.17 11.78
C HIS A 83 -23.48 -3.02 11.75
N LYS A 84 -23.60 -4.25 11.25
CA LYS A 84 -22.44 -5.07 10.88
C LYS A 84 -22.02 -4.72 9.45
N LEU A 85 -20.72 -4.75 9.21
CA LEU A 85 -20.13 -4.61 7.87
C LEU A 85 -19.70 -5.99 7.39
N GLU A 86 -20.02 -6.31 6.14
CA GLU A 86 -19.59 -7.51 5.45
C GLU A 86 -18.70 -7.10 4.28
N LEU A 87 -17.41 -7.36 4.38
CA LEU A 87 -16.42 -7.02 3.36
C LEU A 87 -16.26 -8.18 2.38
N LEU A 88 -16.65 -7.93 1.13
CA LEU A 88 -16.67 -8.90 0.04
C LEU A 88 -15.35 -8.85 -0.72
N TRP A 89 -14.40 -9.68 -0.32
CA TRP A 89 -13.08 -9.73 -0.95
C TRP A 89 -13.13 -10.16 -2.42
N ASP A 90 -14.03 -11.08 -2.76
CA ASP A 90 -14.17 -11.58 -4.14
C ASP A 90 -14.69 -10.52 -5.12
N ASP A 91 -15.48 -9.56 -4.63
CA ASP A 91 -16.00 -8.44 -5.42
C ASP A 91 -15.05 -7.22 -5.38
N SER A 92 -13.99 -7.29 -4.57
CA SER A 92 -12.99 -6.24 -4.43
C SER A 92 -11.89 -6.39 -5.49
N SER A 93 -11.33 -5.28 -5.95
CA SER A 93 -10.35 -5.29 -7.04
C SER A 93 -9.24 -4.28 -6.83
N ILE A 94 -8.12 -4.51 -7.50
CA ILE A 94 -7.02 -3.57 -7.62
C ILE A 94 -6.82 -3.24 -9.10
N SER A 95 -6.68 -1.95 -9.40
CA SER A 95 -6.54 -1.47 -10.77
C SER A 95 -5.34 -0.55 -10.92
N ASN A 96 -4.77 -0.56 -12.13
CA ASN A 96 -3.63 0.24 -12.54
C ASN A 96 -2.32 -0.04 -11.78
N LEU A 97 -2.26 -1.10 -10.97
CA LEU A 97 -0.99 -1.60 -10.43
C LEU A 97 -0.20 -2.24 -11.58
N LYS A 98 0.98 -1.71 -11.89
CA LYS A 98 1.79 -2.14 -13.06
C LYS A 98 1.01 -2.12 -14.39
N LYS A 99 0.10 -1.14 -14.57
CA LYS A 99 -0.81 -0.99 -15.73
C LYS A 99 -1.76 -2.17 -15.95
N LYS A 100 -2.04 -2.95 -14.91
CA LYS A 100 -2.96 -4.09 -14.96
C LYS A 100 -4.03 -3.93 -13.89
N SER A 101 -5.17 -4.57 -14.15
CA SER A 101 -6.22 -4.77 -13.16
C SER A 101 -6.31 -6.25 -12.81
N GLY A 102 -6.62 -6.52 -11.55
CA GLY A 102 -6.64 -7.84 -10.96
C GLY A 102 -7.63 -7.94 -9.81
N ARG A 103 -7.97 -9.18 -9.47
CA ARG A 103 -8.77 -9.48 -8.29
C ARG A 103 -7.93 -9.19 -7.04
N LEU A 104 -8.54 -8.53 -6.07
CA LEU A 104 -7.91 -8.28 -4.79
C LEU A 104 -8.03 -9.54 -3.95
N ILE A 105 -6.91 -10.03 -3.42
CA ILE A 105 -6.89 -11.19 -2.55
C ILE A 105 -6.35 -10.86 -1.17
N ARG A 106 -6.98 -11.43 -0.15
CA ARG A 106 -6.55 -11.37 1.24
C ARG A 106 -5.54 -12.47 1.51
N ILE A 107 -4.32 -12.06 1.84
CA ILE A 107 -3.25 -12.96 2.28
C ILE A 107 -3.53 -13.38 3.72
N THR A 108 -3.60 -14.69 3.94
CA THR A 108 -3.71 -15.29 5.27
C THR A 108 -2.46 -16.12 5.61
N PRO A 109 -2.05 -16.21 6.88
CA PRO A 109 -0.93 -17.06 7.28
C PRO A 109 -1.16 -18.52 6.85
N GLY A 110 -0.16 -19.16 6.25
CA GLY A 110 -0.24 -20.55 5.78
C GLY A 110 -0.83 -20.73 4.38
N MET A 111 -1.12 -19.64 3.67
CA MET A 111 -1.61 -19.66 2.30
C MET A 111 -0.48 -20.00 1.32
N SER A 112 -0.59 -21.15 0.65
CA SER A 112 0.36 -21.61 -0.38
C SER A 112 -0.05 -21.26 -1.80
N GLU A 113 -1.35 -21.05 -2.03
CA GLU A 113 -1.92 -20.79 -3.35
C GLU A 113 -3.01 -19.71 -3.28
N THR A 114 -3.24 -19.05 -4.42
CA THR A 114 -4.35 -18.10 -4.60
C THR A 114 -5.69 -18.83 -4.45
N PRO A 115 -6.65 -18.31 -3.66
CA PRO A 115 -7.87 -19.02 -3.37
C PRO A 115 -8.89 -18.76 -4.49
N GLN A 116 -9.53 -19.81 -5.00
CA GLN A 116 -10.58 -19.66 -6.01
C GLN A 116 -11.77 -18.84 -5.51
N LYS A 117 -12.09 -18.94 -4.21
CA LYS A 117 -13.12 -18.14 -3.52
C LYS A 117 -12.61 -17.64 -2.18
N GLN A 118 -13.01 -16.44 -1.77
CA GLN A 118 -12.62 -15.84 -0.51
C GLN A 118 -13.81 -15.72 0.44
N ALA A 119 -13.61 -16.17 1.67
CA ALA A 119 -14.58 -15.99 2.73
C ALA A 119 -14.77 -14.49 3.02
N THR A 120 -16.02 -14.02 2.99
CA THR A 120 -16.39 -12.66 3.41
C THR A 120 -15.94 -12.41 4.85
N SER A 121 -15.40 -11.21 5.12
CA SER A 121 -15.10 -10.79 6.48
C SER A 121 -16.28 -10.04 7.08
N THR A 122 -16.79 -10.49 8.22
CA THR A 122 -17.80 -9.74 9.00
C THR A 122 -17.12 -8.93 10.09
N ILE A 123 -17.44 -7.63 10.17
CA ILE A 123 -16.91 -6.69 11.15
C ILE A 123 -18.10 -6.19 11.98
N LEU A 124 -18.14 -6.53 13.27
CA LEU A 124 -19.22 -6.11 14.17
C LEU A 124 -19.07 -4.63 14.57
N PRO A 125 -20.14 -3.99 15.06
CA PRO A 125 -20.09 -2.65 15.65
C PRO A 125 -18.91 -2.47 16.61
N GLY A 126 -18.15 -1.38 16.43
CA GLY A 126 -16.98 -1.05 17.26
C GLY A 126 -15.75 -1.93 17.03
N GLN A 127 -15.79 -2.90 16.10
CA GLN A 127 -14.64 -3.76 15.81
C GLN A 127 -13.79 -3.24 14.66
N THR A 128 -12.52 -3.64 14.69
CA THR A 128 -11.54 -3.37 13.64
C THR A 128 -10.95 -4.68 13.15
N ILE A 129 -10.80 -4.82 11.84
CA ILE A 129 -10.06 -5.92 11.23
C ILE A 129 -8.78 -5.40 10.57
N GLU A 130 -7.73 -6.20 10.64
CA GLU A 130 -6.52 -6.00 9.86
C GLU A 130 -6.42 -7.09 8.80
N ALA A 131 -6.04 -6.69 7.58
CA ALA A 131 -5.85 -7.61 6.47
C ALA A 131 -4.60 -7.22 5.67
N LYS A 132 -3.94 -8.21 5.10
CA LYS A 132 -2.90 -8.00 4.09
C LYS A 132 -3.50 -8.31 2.73
N LEU A 133 -3.42 -7.38 1.81
CA LEU A 133 -4.00 -7.48 0.49
C LEU A 133 -2.92 -7.68 -0.56
N SER A 134 -3.22 -8.39 -1.64
CA SER A 134 -2.36 -8.51 -2.82
C SER A 134 -3.20 -8.59 -4.08
N ASP A 135 -2.60 -8.32 -5.23
CA ASP A 135 -3.16 -8.72 -6.53
C ASP A 135 -3.00 -10.25 -6.69
N GLU A 136 -4.05 -10.93 -7.10
CA GLU A 136 -4.05 -12.36 -7.48
C GLU A 136 -2.88 -12.73 -8.41
N LYS A 137 -2.57 -11.87 -9.39
CA LYS A 137 -1.49 -12.12 -10.36
C LYS A 137 -0.10 -12.03 -9.77
N LEU A 138 0.05 -11.48 -8.56
CA LEU A 138 1.32 -11.38 -7.85
C LEU A 138 1.54 -12.54 -6.87
N VAL A 139 0.50 -13.31 -6.53
CA VAL A 139 0.56 -14.34 -5.47
C VAL A 139 0.92 -15.73 -5.99
N SER A 140 0.82 -15.98 -7.30
CA SER A 140 1.25 -17.24 -7.91
C SER A 140 2.59 -17.11 -8.66
N PRO A 141 3.64 -17.90 -8.34
CA PRO A 141 4.10 -18.36 -7.04
C PRO A 141 5.15 -17.40 -6.44
N LEU A 142 5.29 -17.46 -5.11
CA LEU A 142 6.42 -17.00 -4.29
C LEU A 142 7.81 -17.57 -4.72
N HIS A 143 7.95 -18.14 -5.91
CA HIS A 143 9.19 -18.63 -6.52
C HIS A 143 9.11 -18.54 -8.06
N SER A 144 9.06 -17.33 -8.63
CA SER A 144 9.65 -17.12 -9.95
C SER A 144 11.10 -16.65 -9.77
N LYS A 145 11.95 -17.67 -9.64
CA LYS A 145 13.28 -17.76 -10.25
C LYS A 145 14.07 -16.44 -10.28
N ASN A 146 15.08 -16.37 -9.41
CA ASN A 146 16.28 -15.55 -9.55
C ASN A 146 16.41 -14.89 -10.92
N ILE A 147 15.84 -13.71 -11.08
CA ILE A 147 16.43 -12.72 -11.95
C ILE A 147 17.13 -11.78 -11.00
N SER A 148 18.30 -12.21 -10.52
CA SER A 148 19.34 -11.26 -10.19
C SER A 148 19.64 -10.52 -11.48
N VAL A 149 18.86 -9.47 -11.78
CA VAL A 149 19.28 -8.51 -12.78
C VAL A 149 20.49 -7.86 -12.16
N ARG A 150 21.67 -8.34 -12.55
CA ARG A 150 22.92 -7.64 -12.38
C ARG A 150 22.81 -6.41 -13.27
N LYS A 151 22.16 -5.37 -12.76
CA LYS A 151 22.03 -4.09 -13.46
C LYS A 151 23.31 -3.32 -13.21
N THR A 152 24.23 -3.47 -14.15
CA THR A 152 25.29 -2.50 -14.40
C THR A 152 24.67 -1.12 -14.45
N SER A 153 25.20 -0.24 -13.61
CA SER A 153 24.84 1.16 -13.48
C SER A 153 24.96 1.88 -14.83
N THR A 154 23.85 2.07 -15.52
CA THR A 154 23.70 3.11 -16.55
C THR A 154 22.77 4.19 -16.02
N LEU A 155 23.39 5.08 -15.24
CA LEU A 155 23.28 6.54 -15.23
C LEU A 155 21.86 7.15 -15.28
N ASP A 156 21.31 7.42 -14.10
CA ASP A 156 20.30 8.41 -13.68
C ASP A 156 19.01 8.60 -14.51
N SER A 157 19.05 8.68 -15.84
CA SER A 157 17.89 8.93 -16.70
C SER A 157 16.85 7.80 -16.63
N GLU A 158 17.25 6.53 -16.66
CA GLU A 158 16.31 5.40 -16.51
C GLU A 158 15.67 5.37 -15.13
N ARG A 159 16.43 5.71 -14.07
CA ARG A 159 15.91 5.80 -12.70
C ARG A 159 14.91 6.94 -12.58
N LEU A 160 15.25 8.12 -13.09
CA LEU A 160 14.38 9.28 -13.12
C LEU A 160 13.11 9.03 -13.93
N LEU A 161 13.20 8.33 -15.07
CA LEU A 161 12.05 7.88 -15.86
C LEU A 161 11.18 6.88 -15.11
N LYS A 162 11.78 5.92 -14.39
CA LYS A 162 11.03 4.97 -13.56
C LYS A 162 10.31 5.68 -12.41
N ILE A 163 10.98 6.62 -11.74
CA ILE A 163 10.36 7.46 -10.71
C ILE A 163 9.22 8.27 -11.32
N ALA A 164 9.47 9.00 -12.42
CA ALA A 164 8.46 9.82 -13.08
C ALA A 164 7.23 9.01 -13.50
N ALA A 165 7.44 7.82 -14.08
CA ALA A 165 6.38 6.91 -14.46
C ALA A 165 5.59 6.39 -13.25
N LEU A 166 6.27 6.03 -12.15
CA LEU A 166 5.61 5.58 -10.93
C LEU A 166 4.85 6.70 -10.22
N THR A 167 5.44 7.90 -10.13
CA THR A 167 4.80 9.06 -9.50
C THR A 167 3.64 9.61 -10.34
N ALA A 168 3.67 9.42 -11.66
CA ALA A 168 2.55 9.77 -12.55
C ALA A 168 1.41 8.73 -12.49
N SER A 169 1.66 7.53 -11.95
CA SER A 169 0.67 6.45 -11.93
C SER A 169 -0.08 6.44 -10.60
N VAL A 170 -1.37 6.77 -10.63
CA VAL A 170 -2.28 6.50 -9.52
C VAL A 170 -2.90 5.13 -9.72
N PHE A 171 -2.88 4.30 -8.69
CA PHE A 171 -3.56 3.00 -8.70
C PHE A 171 -4.70 2.99 -7.69
N HIS A 172 -5.70 2.16 -7.91
CA HIS A 172 -6.91 2.18 -7.10
C HIS A 172 -7.15 0.82 -6.46
N ILE A 173 -7.53 0.84 -5.18
CA ILE A 173 -8.11 -0.32 -4.51
C ILE A 173 -9.60 -0.07 -4.34
N GLN A 174 -10.41 -0.95 -4.92
CA GLN A 174 -11.84 -0.94 -4.76
C GLN A 174 -12.25 -1.98 -3.73
N LEU A 175 -12.86 -1.53 -2.63
CA LEU A 175 -13.39 -2.38 -1.57
C LEU A 175 -14.91 -2.37 -1.62
N VAL A 176 -15.52 -3.56 -1.60
CA VAL A 176 -16.98 -3.72 -1.67
C VAL A 176 -17.52 -4.16 -0.31
N PHE A 177 -18.48 -3.41 0.22
CA PHE A 177 -19.10 -3.67 1.51
C PHE A 177 -20.59 -3.92 1.36
N LYS A 178 -21.12 -4.80 2.22
CA LYS A 178 -22.53 -4.93 2.53
C LYS A 178 -22.77 -4.52 3.97
N ILE A 179 -23.75 -3.65 4.19
CA ILE A 179 -24.12 -3.11 5.49
C ILE A 179 -25.45 -3.74 5.86
N ALA A 180 -25.50 -4.38 7.03
CA ALA A 180 -26.70 -5.03 7.54
C ALA A 180 -26.98 -4.59 8.98
N SER A 181 -28.24 -4.36 9.31
CA SER A 181 -28.67 -4.03 10.68
C SER A 181 -28.64 -5.28 11.56
N GLN A 182 -28.19 -5.15 12.81
CA GLN A 182 -28.21 -6.25 13.78
C GLN A 182 -29.62 -6.53 14.35
N LYS A 183 -30.56 -5.58 14.25
CA LYS A 183 -31.86 -5.65 14.94
C LYS A 183 -33.04 -6.05 14.06
N THR A 184 -32.85 -6.34 12.78
CA THR A 184 -33.97 -6.66 11.89
C THR A 184 -34.37 -8.13 12.03
N ASN A 185 -35.60 -8.36 12.52
CA ASN A 185 -36.28 -9.64 12.46
C ASN A 185 -36.25 -10.17 11.01
N PRO A 186 -35.95 -11.46 10.74
CA PRO A 186 -35.82 -12.00 9.38
C PRO A 186 -37.11 -11.95 8.53
N LYS A 187 -38.23 -11.51 9.10
CA LYS A 187 -39.51 -11.29 8.41
C LYS A 187 -39.67 -9.88 7.83
N ASP A 188 -38.83 -8.91 8.24
CA ASP A 188 -38.85 -7.55 7.71
C ASP A 188 -37.80 -7.46 6.59
N GLY A 189 -38.23 -7.71 5.36
CA GLY A 189 -37.38 -7.73 4.18
C GLY A 189 -36.82 -6.35 3.79
N LYS A 190 -36.00 -5.71 4.62
CA LYS A 190 -35.41 -4.40 4.32
C LYS A 190 -33.87 -4.37 4.32
N GLN A 191 -33.40 -4.06 3.10
CA GLN A 191 -32.27 -3.21 2.73
C GLN A 191 -30.92 -3.57 3.34
N GLN A 192 -30.32 -4.61 2.76
CA GLN A 192 -28.87 -4.74 2.73
C GLN A 192 -28.32 -3.64 1.81
N LEU A 193 -27.65 -2.64 2.39
CA LEU A 193 -27.04 -1.56 1.62
C LEU A 193 -25.68 -2.05 1.14
N SER A 194 -25.44 -2.06 -0.18
CA SER A 194 -24.12 -2.32 -0.73
C SER A 194 -23.44 -1.00 -1.09
N CYS A 195 -22.22 -0.80 -0.64
CA CYS A 195 -21.40 0.35 -1.04
C CYS A 195 -20.05 -0.12 -1.61
N VAL A 196 -19.47 0.73 -2.45
CA VAL A 196 -18.21 0.46 -3.15
C VAL A 196 -17.29 1.64 -2.94
N LEU A 197 -16.22 1.43 -2.18
CA LEU A 197 -15.25 2.48 -1.88
C LEU A 197 -14.03 2.34 -2.78
N ARG A 198 -13.68 3.41 -3.49
CA ARG A 198 -12.50 3.47 -4.36
C ARG A 198 -11.43 4.30 -3.70
N CYS A 199 -10.39 3.63 -3.22
CA CYS A 199 -9.25 4.26 -2.56
C CYS A 199 -8.14 4.54 -3.59
N PRO A 200 -7.89 5.80 -3.98
CA PRO A 200 -6.74 6.14 -4.82
C PRO A 200 -5.46 6.06 -4.00
N LEU A 201 -4.44 5.44 -4.57
CA LEU A 201 -3.11 5.31 -4.01
C LEU A 201 -2.12 5.98 -4.96
N SER A 202 -1.32 6.89 -4.41
CA SER A 202 -0.35 7.67 -5.17
C SER A 202 1.06 7.40 -4.66
N VAL A 203 2.00 7.26 -5.59
CA VAL A 203 3.43 7.16 -5.27
C VAL A 203 4.01 8.57 -5.30
N LYS A 204 4.67 9.00 -4.23
CA LYS A 204 5.30 10.32 -4.12
C LYS A 204 6.78 10.17 -3.79
N ARG A 205 7.61 11.13 -4.21
CA ARG A 205 9.01 11.18 -3.75
C ARG A 205 9.05 11.53 -2.27
N VAL A 206 9.96 10.90 -1.54
CA VAL A 206 10.16 11.25 -0.13
C VAL A 206 10.77 12.64 -0.06
N HIS A 207 10.17 13.52 0.73
CA HIS A 207 10.76 14.82 0.99
C HIS A 207 12.09 14.66 1.75
N TRP A 208 13.14 15.39 1.33
CA TRP A 208 14.51 15.24 1.86
C TRP A 208 14.61 15.24 3.40
N LYS A 209 13.82 16.09 4.08
CA LYS A 209 13.74 16.12 5.56
C LYS A 209 13.34 14.77 6.17
N LYS A 210 12.34 14.12 5.58
CA LYS A 210 11.83 12.83 6.03
C LYS A 210 12.81 11.71 5.70
N ALA A 211 13.49 11.81 4.57
CA ALA A 211 14.52 10.87 4.17
C ALA A 211 15.78 10.97 5.06
N ALA A 212 16.16 12.18 5.46
CA ALA A 212 17.25 12.39 6.42
C ALA A 212 16.92 11.80 7.80
N ASP A 213 15.68 11.97 8.28
CA ASP A 213 15.22 11.30 9.51
C ASP A 213 15.29 9.76 9.40
N LEU A 214 14.93 9.21 8.24
CA LEU A 214 15.02 7.76 8.00
C LEU A 214 16.46 7.24 7.97
N LEU A 215 17.41 8.01 7.43
CA LEU A 215 18.83 7.68 7.42
C LEU A 215 19.48 7.73 8.80
N LEU A 216 19.03 8.66 9.65
CA LEU A 216 19.59 8.89 10.98
C LEU A 216 18.99 7.97 12.04
N ARG A 217 17.86 7.30 11.75
CA ARG A 217 17.30 6.29 12.63
C ARG A 217 18.14 5.00 12.54
N PRO A 218 18.72 4.51 13.65
CA PRO A 218 19.33 3.19 13.65
C PRO A 218 18.26 2.14 13.37
N ASN A 219 18.51 1.27 12.38
CA ASN A 219 17.66 0.10 12.12
C ASN A 219 17.52 -0.71 13.41
N LYS A 220 16.30 -0.77 13.95
CA LYS A 220 15.91 -1.72 15.01
C LYS A 220 15.37 -2.99 14.38
#